data_AF-A0A379WLH9-F1
#
_entry.id   AF-A0A379WLH9-F1
#
_cell.length_a   1.000
_cell.length_b   1.000
_cell.length_c   1.000
_cell.angle_alpha   90.00
_cell.angle_beta   90.00
_cell.angle_gamma   90.00
#
_symmetry.space_group_name_H-M   'P 1'
#
loop_
_entity.id
_entity.type
_entity.pdbx_description
1 polymer ?
#
loop_
_entity_poly.entity_id
_entity_poly.type
_entity_poly.pdbx_seq_one_letter_code
_entity_poly.pdbx_strand_id
1 'polypeptide(L)'
;MPLYRRLPKFGFTSRKAAITAEVRLSDLAKVEGGVVDLNTLKAANIIGIQIEFAKVILAGEVTTPVTVRGLRVTKGARAAIEAAGGKIEE
;
A
#
# COMPACT_ATOMS: atom_id res chain seq x y z
N MET A 1 -28.89 20.86 -24.34
CA MET A 1 -28.84 20.25 -22.98
C MET A 1 -27.42 19.75 -22.72
N PRO A 2 -26.72 20.19 -21.67
CA PRO A 2 -25.32 19.83 -21.45
C PRO A 2 -25.15 18.37 -21.01
N LEU A 3 -23.99 17.75 -21.32
CA LEU A 3 -23.74 16.31 -21.16
C LEU A 3 -23.98 15.81 -19.71
N TYR A 4 -23.56 16.58 -18.70
CA TYR A 4 -23.71 16.23 -17.28
C TYR A 4 -25.18 16.17 -16.80
N ARG A 5 -26.14 16.69 -17.59
CA ARG A 5 -27.59 16.57 -17.32
C ARG A 5 -28.28 15.53 -18.20
N ARG A 6 -27.61 15.04 -19.25
CA ARG A 6 -28.15 14.04 -20.19
C ARG A 6 -27.93 12.62 -19.71
N LEU A 7 -26.88 12.39 -18.91
CA LEU A 7 -26.53 11.08 -18.38
C LEU A 7 -27.16 10.87 -17.00
N PRO A 8 -27.61 9.65 -16.66
CA PRO A 8 -28.11 9.32 -15.33
C PRO A 8 -26.96 9.36 -14.31
N LYS A 9 -27.30 9.61 -13.04
CA LYS A 9 -26.36 9.42 -11.92
C LYS A 9 -26.10 7.92 -11.75
N PHE A 10 -24.87 7.56 -11.44
CA PHE A 10 -24.48 6.17 -11.18
C PHE A 10 -23.42 6.09 -10.07
N GLY A 11 -23.38 4.94 -9.40
CA GLY A 11 -22.36 4.60 -8.41
C GLY A 11 -22.59 5.17 -7.02
N PHE A 12 -21.60 4.97 -6.15
CA PHE A 12 -21.52 5.51 -4.80
C PHE A 12 -20.03 5.62 -4.41
N THR A 13 -19.72 6.48 -3.45
CA THR A 13 -18.37 6.62 -2.89
C THR A 13 -18.23 5.77 -1.64
N SER A 14 -17.30 4.81 -1.65
CA SER A 14 -17.04 3.94 -0.49
C SER A 14 -16.21 4.66 0.57
N ARG A 15 -16.69 4.67 1.82
CA ARG A 15 -15.93 5.17 2.98
C ARG A 15 -14.68 4.35 3.27
N LYS A 16 -14.71 3.05 2.98
CA LYS A 16 -13.57 2.15 3.21
C LYS A 16 -12.39 2.45 2.28
N ALA A 17 -12.67 2.94 1.07
CA ALA A 17 -11.63 3.33 0.13
C ALA A 17 -10.81 4.53 0.65
N ALA A 18 -11.43 5.45 1.39
CA ALA A 18 -10.75 6.62 1.95
C ALA A 18 -9.71 6.27 3.03
N ILE A 19 -9.89 5.14 3.74
CA ILE A 19 -8.99 4.66 4.80
C ILE A 19 -8.06 3.53 4.34
N THR A 20 -8.03 3.25 3.03
CA THR A 20 -7.18 2.21 2.43
C THR A 20 -6.10 2.87 1.57
N ALA A 21 -4.84 2.57 1.84
CA ALA A 21 -3.70 3.04 1.05
C ALA A 21 -3.02 1.92 0.26
N GLU A 22 -2.34 2.30 -0.81
CA GLU A 22 -1.40 1.47 -1.53
C GLU A 22 0.03 1.88 -1.19
N VAL A 23 0.94 0.90 -1.15
CA VAL A 23 2.36 1.12 -0.85
C VAL A 23 3.18 0.47 -1.96
N ARG A 24 4.11 1.22 -2.53
CA ARG A 24 5.01 0.74 -3.59
C ARG A 24 6.24 0.08 -3.00
N LEU A 25 6.90 -0.77 -3.78
CA LEU A 25 8.14 -1.44 -3.35
C LEU A 25 9.27 -0.43 -3.10
N SER A 26 9.34 0.62 -3.91
CA SER A 26 10.29 1.73 -3.76
C SER A 26 10.16 2.49 -2.43
N ASP A 27 8.97 2.46 -1.82
CA ASP A 27 8.72 3.16 -0.56
C ASP A 27 9.15 2.33 0.65
N LEU A 28 9.30 1.00 0.49
CA LEU A 28 9.77 0.10 1.56
C LEU A 28 11.22 0.38 1.97
N ALA A 29 12.04 0.89 1.04
CA ALA A 29 13.43 1.26 1.33
C ALA A 29 13.55 2.53 2.19
N LYS A 30 12.48 3.33 2.29
CA LYS A 30 12.47 4.58 3.07
C LYS A 30 12.08 4.36 4.53
N VAL A 31 11.69 3.14 4.90
CA VAL A 31 11.22 2.81 6.24
C VAL A 31 12.41 2.42 7.11
N GLU A 32 12.59 3.11 8.22
CA GLU A 32 13.67 2.81 9.17
C GLU A 32 13.32 1.58 10.01
N GLY A 33 14.33 0.77 10.31
CA GLY A 33 14.20 -0.40 11.21
C GLY A 33 13.85 -1.73 10.53
N GLY A 34 13.73 -1.78 9.19
CA GLY A 34 13.61 -3.03 8.43
C GLY A 34 12.30 -3.81 8.64
N VAL A 35 11.38 -3.28 9.46
CA VAL A 35 10.05 -3.83 9.69
C VAL A 35 9.00 -2.84 9.18
N VAL A 36 8.17 -3.31 8.26
CA VAL A 36 7.11 -2.53 7.61
C VAL A 36 5.78 -2.91 8.25
N ASP A 37 5.35 -2.04 9.16
CA ASP A 37 4.07 -2.03 9.85
C ASP A 37 3.30 -0.75 9.48
N LEU A 38 2.00 -0.70 9.79
CA LEU A 38 1.20 0.52 9.63
C LEU A 38 1.82 1.73 10.35
N ASN A 39 2.40 1.52 11.54
CA ASN A 39 2.99 2.60 12.32
C ASN A 39 4.31 3.09 11.72
N THR A 40 5.16 2.20 11.21
CA THR A 40 6.43 2.59 10.60
C THR A 40 6.22 3.29 9.26
N LEU A 41 5.21 2.88 8.49
CA LEU A 41 4.79 3.58 7.27
C LEU A 41 4.22 4.98 7.55
N LYS A 42 3.48 5.16 8.66
CA LYS A 42 3.01 6.48 9.11
C LYS A 42 4.16 7.36 9.57
N ALA A 43 5.10 6.81 10.33
CA ALA A 43 6.28 7.52 10.81
C ALA A 43 7.16 8.01 9.65
N ALA A 44 7.33 7.17 8.62
CA ALA A 44 8.04 7.52 7.38
C ALA A 44 7.23 8.45 6.44
N ASN A 45 6.03 8.87 6.84
CA ASN A 45 5.13 9.74 6.08
C ASN A 45 4.79 9.22 4.67
N ILE A 46 4.78 7.88 4.49
CA ILE A 46 4.41 7.21 3.24
C ILE A 46 2.89 7.09 3.14
N ILE A 47 2.23 6.82 4.27
CA ILE A 47 0.78 6.74 4.39
C ILE A 47 0.25 7.80 5.35
N GLY A 48 -0.98 8.26 5.11
CA GLY A 48 -1.65 9.22 5.98
C GLY A 48 -1.95 8.65 7.37
N ILE A 49 -2.04 9.54 8.37
CA ILE A 49 -2.29 9.17 9.78
C ILE A 49 -3.61 8.43 9.96
N GLN A 50 -4.63 8.77 9.17
CA GLN A 50 -5.99 8.20 9.24
C GLN A 50 -6.14 6.85 8.51
N ILE A 51 -5.08 6.36 7.86
CA ILE A 51 -5.13 5.09 7.12
C ILE A 51 -5.15 3.91 8.10
N GLU A 52 -6.06 2.97 7.85
CA GLU A 52 -6.23 1.75 8.65
C GLU A 52 -5.79 0.50 7.88
N PHE A 53 -5.91 0.51 6.54
CA PHE A 53 -5.55 -0.63 5.71
C PHE A 53 -4.49 -0.22 4.70
N ALA A 54 -3.42 -0.99 4.56
CA ALA A 54 -2.46 -0.79 3.49
C ALA A 54 -2.26 -2.06 2.67
N LYS A 55 -2.04 -1.90 1.36
CA LYS A 55 -1.73 -3.00 0.44
C LYS A 55 -0.43 -2.72 -0.30
N VAL A 56 0.50 -3.68 -0.26
CA VAL A 56 1.77 -3.59 -0.99
C VAL A 56 1.58 -4.11 -2.42
N ILE A 57 1.88 -3.25 -3.38
CA ILE A 57 1.74 -3.51 -4.81
C ILE A 57 3.11 -3.60 -5.49
N LEU A 58 3.19 -4.36 -6.59
CA LEU A 58 4.40 -4.41 -7.40
C LEU A 58 4.48 -3.12 -8.22
N ALA A 59 5.24 -2.16 -7.70
CA ALA A 59 5.58 -0.93 -8.37
C ALA A 59 6.97 -0.49 -7.90
N GLY A 60 7.91 -0.40 -8.83
CA GLY A 60 9.33 -0.19 -8.54
C GLY A 60 10.06 -1.47 -8.12
N GLU A 61 11.24 -1.29 -7.54
CA GLU A 61 12.15 -2.36 -7.14
C GLU A 61 12.39 -2.34 -5.63
N VAL A 62 12.69 -3.51 -5.07
CA VAL A 62 13.10 -3.67 -3.67
C VAL A 62 14.47 -4.33 -3.66
N THR A 63 15.48 -3.62 -3.16
CA THR A 63 16.86 -4.09 -3.10
C THR A 63 17.28 -4.47 -1.68
N THR A 64 16.55 -4.01 -0.68
CA THR A 64 16.80 -4.29 0.73
C THR A 64 15.93 -5.44 1.23
N PRO A 65 16.45 -6.32 2.09
CA PRO A 65 15.63 -7.32 2.76
C PRO A 65 14.75 -6.62 3.80
N VAL A 66 13.43 -6.73 3.65
CA VAL A 66 12.46 -6.08 4.52
C VAL A 66 11.45 -7.09 5.06
N THR A 67 11.07 -6.94 6.33
CA THR A 67 10.01 -7.76 6.95
C THR A 67 8.70 -6.99 6.89
N VAL A 68 7.70 -7.50 6.17
CA VAL A 68 6.36 -6.92 6.09
C VAL A 68 5.45 -7.62 7.08
N ARG A 69 4.78 -6.88 7.96
CA ARG A 69 3.91 -7.44 9.00
C ARG A 69 2.52 -6.80 9.00
N GLY A 70 1.47 -7.62 9.12
CA GLY A 70 0.09 -7.15 9.25
C GLY A 70 -0.46 -6.43 8.01
N LEU A 71 0.19 -6.57 6.86
CA LEU A 71 -0.15 -5.87 5.62
C LEU A 71 -0.53 -6.84 4.51
N ARG A 72 -1.49 -6.42 3.67
CA ARG A 72 -1.87 -7.21 2.50
C ARG A 72 -0.83 -7.05 1.42
N VAL A 73 -0.35 -8.14 0.86
CA VAL A 73 0.65 -8.12 -0.22
C VAL A 73 0.05 -8.71 -1.49
N THR A 74 0.26 -8.05 -2.62
CA THR A 74 -0.12 -8.60 -3.94
C THR A 74 0.79 -9.77 -4.32
N LYS A 75 0.30 -10.69 -5.18
CA LYS A 75 1.07 -11.86 -5.61
C LYS A 75 2.44 -11.49 -6.19
N GLY A 76 2.50 -10.45 -7.04
CA GLY A 76 3.76 -9.97 -7.60
C GLY A 76 4.69 -9.36 -6.54
N ALA A 77 4.16 -8.50 -5.67
CA ALA A 77 4.95 -7.89 -4.62
C ALA A 77 5.53 -8.92 -3.63
N ARG A 78 4.77 -9.98 -3.32
CA ARG A 78 5.25 -11.07 -2.47
C ARG A 78 6.49 -11.74 -3.08
N ALA A 79 6.41 -12.11 -4.36
CA ALA A 79 7.54 -12.72 -5.05
C ALA A 79 8.77 -11.81 -5.09
N ALA A 80 8.58 -10.51 -5.31
CA ALA A 80 9.68 -9.53 -5.33
C ALA A 80 10.34 -9.36 -3.94
N ILE A 81 9.54 -9.31 -2.86
CA ILE A 81 10.04 -9.19 -1.49
C ILE A 81 10.80 -10.45 -1.07
N GLU A 82 10.26 -11.63 -1.36
CA GLU A 82 10.92 -12.91 -1.06
C GLU A 82 12.21 -13.07 -1.87
N ALA A 83 12.25 -12.64 -3.14
CA ALA A 83 13.45 -12.66 -3.97
C ALA A 83 14.55 -11.73 -3.43
N ALA A 84 14.18 -10.62 -2.78
CA ALA A 84 15.10 -9.71 -2.10
C ALA A 84 15.52 -10.21 -0.70
N GLY A 85 15.10 -11.41 -0.28
CA GLY A 85 15.41 -11.97 1.03
C GLY A 85 14.57 -11.40 2.18
N GLY A 86 13.45 -10.75 1.88
CA GLY A 86 12.48 -10.27 2.86
C GLY A 86 11.54 -11.36 3.36
N LYS A 87 10.82 -11.07 4.45
CA LYS A 87 9.85 -11.98 5.07
C LYS A 87 8.49 -11.31 5.16
N ILE A 88 7.43 -12.10 5.03
CA ILE A 88 6.05 -11.62 5.21
C ILE A 88 5.46 -12.36 6.41
N GLU A 89 5.07 -11.60 7.43
CA GLU A 89 4.36 -12.06 8.62
C GLU A 89 2.90 -11.61 8.52
N GLU A 90 1.95 -12.51 8.77
CA GLU A 90 0.51 -12.21 8.73
C GLU A 90 0.06 -11.27 9.84
#